data_AF-A0A3N5NLP0-F1
#
_entry.id   AF-A0A3N5NLP0-F1
#
_cell.length_a   1.000
_cell.length_b   1.000
_cell.length_c   1.000
_cell.angle_alpha   90.00
_cell.angle_beta   90.00
_cell.angle_gamma   90.00
#
_symmetry.space_group_name_H-M   'P 1'
#
loop_
_entity.id
_entity.type
_entity.pdbx_description
1 polymer ?
#
loop_
_entity_poly.entity_id
_entity_poly.type
_entity_poly.pdbx_seq_one_letter_code
_entity_poly.pdbx_strand_id
1 'polypeptide(L)'
;GADNFEVRYLLNEACVKQGIPWVYGGVLGTYGLTATILPGETPCLRCLLGPMPPPASVPTCETAGVLGPMVAIIAAIEVTEALKILIERREDLLRSLLMIDVWTGDFERAQTQRPTAGCPVCGEGHYELLEAEGGSVATMLCGRNAVQIRPRPAPVLDLAALGERLAGVGGVEVNEYLLRLATEGKELTIFGDGRAIVKGVGDEAQARALYARYVGS
;
A
#
# COMPACT_ATOMS: atom_id res chain seq x y z
N GLY A 1 -9.77 1.39 -4.45
CA GLY A 1 -9.29 0.45 -3.42
C GLY A 1 -7.79 0.32 -3.54
N ALA A 2 -7.11 0.05 -2.41
CA ALA A 2 -5.66 -0.17 -2.36
C ALA A 2 -5.38 -1.47 -1.57
N ASP A 3 -4.51 -2.32 -2.08
CA ASP A 3 -4.18 -3.64 -1.53
C ASP A 3 -2.89 -3.66 -0.71
N ASN A 4 -2.20 -2.52 -0.59
CA ASN A 4 -0.97 -2.38 0.19
C ASN A 4 -1.14 -1.34 1.32
N PHE A 5 -0.38 -1.52 2.41
CA PHE A 5 -0.47 -0.65 3.59
C PHE A 5 0.05 0.76 3.30
N GLU A 6 1.14 0.92 2.55
CA GLU A 6 1.74 2.21 2.26
C GLU A 6 0.73 3.21 1.66
N VAL A 7 -0.01 2.80 0.62
CA VAL A 7 -1.04 3.66 0.01
C VAL A 7 -2.17 3.98 0.99
N ARG A 8 -2.55 3.05 1.86
CA ARG A 8 -3.60 3.27 2.87
C ARG A 8 -3.15 4.28 3.94
N TYR A 9 -1.90 4.18 4.39
CA TYR A 9 -1.33 5.12 5.36
C TYR A 9 -1.05 6.50 4.73
N LEU A 10 -0.61 6.56 3.47
CA LEU A 10 -0.48 7.81 2.71
C LEU A 10 -1.84 8.49 2.54
N LEU A 11 -2.88 7.73 2.18
CA LEU A 11 -4.25 8.26 2.07
C LEU A 11 -4.74 8.82 3.41
N ASN A 12 -4.46 8.10 4.51
CA ASN A 12 -4.77 8.58 5.85
C ASN A 12 -4.10 9.92 6.16
N GLU A 13 -2.79 10.05 5.90
CA GLU A 13 -2.06 11.30 6.13
C GLU A 13 -2.62 12.45 5.28
N ALA A 14 -2.90 12.21 3.99
CA ALA A 14 -3.50 13.20 3.10
C ALA A 14 -4.88 13.66 3.58
N CYS A 15 -5.76 12.72 3.94
CA CYS A 15 -7.11 13.01 4.43
C CYS A 15 -7.07 13.75 5.78
N VAL A 16 -6.20 13.34 6.70
CA VAL A 16 -6.05 14.03 8.00
C VAL A 16 -5.54 15.45 7.81
N LYS A 17 -4.49 15.66 7.00
CA LYS A 17 -3.93 16.99 6.71
C LYS A 17 -4.97 17.94 6.13
N GLN A 18 -5.83 17.43 5.25
CA GLN A 18 -6.85 18.23 4.55
C GLN A 18 -8.21 18.28 5.27
N GLY A 19 -8.38 17.59 6.40
CA GLY A 19 -9.66 17.51 7.10
C GLY A 19 -10.77 16.78 6.31
N ILE A 20 -10.40 15.88 5.39
CA ILE A 20 -11.34 15.17 4.51
C ILE A 20 -11.80 13.86 5.18
N PRO A 21 -13.11 13.67 5.42
CA PRO A 21 -13.67 12.40 5.85
C PRO A 21 -13.40 11.28 4.84
N TRP A 22 -13.10 10.08 5.32
CA TRP A 22 -12.97 8.90 4.45
C TRP A 22 -13.34 7.62 5.19
N VAL A 23 -13.62 6.57 4.43
CA VAL A 23 -13.98 5.26 4.97
C VAL A 23 -12.87 4.27 4.63
N TYR A 24 -12.39 3.55 5.65
CA TYR A 24 -11.40 2.51 5.52
C TYR A 24 -12.10 1.15 5.49
N GLY A 25 -11.73 0.31 4.53
CA GLY A 25 -12.11 -1.10 4.45
C GLY A 25 -10.91 -2.00 4.17
N GLY A 26 -10.90 -3.18 4.79
CA GLY A 26 -9.90 -4.22 4.55
C GLY A 26 -10.50 -5.61 4.69
N VAL A 27 -10.04 -6.55 3.85
CA VAL A 27 -10.46 -7.95 3.88
C VAL A 27 -9.24 -8.86 3.77
N LEU A 28 -9.23 -9.93 4.56
CA LEU A 28 -8.21 -10.99 4.53
C LEU A 28 -8.84 -12.32 4.92
N GLY A 29 -8.80 -13.31 4.03
CA GLY A 29 -9.48 -14.59 4.23
C GLY A 29 -10.99 -14.39 4.42
N THR A 30 -11.50 -14.75 5.59
CA THR A 30 -12.91 -14.59 6.00
C THR A 30 -13.14 -13.35 6.86
N TYR A 31 -12.08 -12.62 7.19
CA TYR A 31 -12.10 -11.47 8.08
C TYR A 31 -12.26 -10.17 7.30
N GLY A 32 -13.09 -9.28 7.80
CA GLY A 32 -13.30 -7.92 7.31
C GLY A 32 -13.13 -6.90 8.42
N LEU A 33 -12.61 -5.73 8.06
CA LEU A 33 -12.41 -4.59 8.94
C LEU A 33 -12.93 -3.33 8.26
N THR A 34 -13.70 -2.51 8.96
CA THR A 34 -14.12 -1.20 8.45
C THR A 34 -14.20 -0.13 9.55
N ALA A 35 -13.87 1.11 9.19
CA ALA A 35 -13.96 2.27 10.07
C ALA A 35 -14.22 3.55 9.27
N THR A 36 -15.08 4.41 9.82
CA THR A 36 -15.30 5.76 9.28
C THR A 36 -14.38 6.74 9.99
N ILE A 37 -13.50 7.39 9.24
CA ILE A 37 -12.49 8.32 9.76
C ILE A 37 -12.94 9.75 9.46
N LEU A 38 -13.26 10.47 10.53
CA LEU A 38 -13.56 11.90 10.56
C LEU A 38 -12.37 12.63 11.20
N PRO A 39 -11.47 13.25 10.43
CA PRO A 39 -10.31 13.94 10.97
C PRO A 39 -10.69 14.92 12.09
N GLY A 40 -10.00 14.82 13.24
CA GLY A 40 -10.25 15.63 14.43
C GLY A 40 -11.43 15.17 15.32
N GLU A 41 -12.32 14.32 14.81
CA GLU A 41 -13.47 13.80 15.57
C GLU A 41 -13.29 12.34 15.99
N THR A 42 -12.80 11.47 15.09
CA THR A 42 -12.56 10.05 15.33
C THR A 42 -11.07 9.72 15.19
N PRO A 43 -10.60 8.59 15.76
CA PRO A 43 -9.22 8.18 15.56
C PRO A 43 -8.90 7.97 14.07
N CYS A 44 -7.71 8.40 13.65
CA CYS A 44 -7.21 8.14 12.31
C CYS A 44 -6.71 6.69 12.18
N LEU A 45 -6.35 6.25 10.98
CA LEU A 45 -5.87 4.89 10.74
C LEU A 45 -4.66 4.52 11.62
N ARG A 46 -3.74 5.46 11.84
CA ARG A 46 -2.56 5.27 12.70
C ARG A 46 -2.92 5.03 14.17
N CYS A 47 -4.01 5.64 14.65
CA CYS A 47 -4.54 5.35 15.99
C CYS A 47 -5.16 3.96 16.08
N LEU A 48 -5.86 3.53 15.03
CA LEU A 48 -6.62 2.28 15.02
C LEU A 48 -5.72 1.06 14.84
N LEU A 49 -4.76 1.14 13.92
CA LEU A 49 -3.92 0.00 13.52
C LEU A 49 -2.48 0.11 14.04
N GLY A 50 -2.12 1.23 14.67
CA GLY A 50 -0.75 1.46 15.10
C GLY A 50 0.21 1.69 13.92
N PRO A 51 1.52 1.47 14.14
CA PRO A 51 2.51 1.66 13.10
C PRO A 51 2.29 0.75 11.90
N MET A 52 2.62 1.26 10.70
CA MET A 52 2.57 0.45 9.49
C MET A 52 3.41 -0.81 9.70
N PRO A 53 2.84 -2.01 9.47
CA PRO A 53 3.59 -3.25 9.63
C PRO A 53 4.78 -3.28 8.67
N PRO A 54 5.92 -3.86 9.07
CA PRO A 54 7.03 -4.10 8.15
C PRO A 54 6.57 -4.87 6.90
N PRO A 55 7.20 -4.65 5.74
CA PRO A 55 6.93 -5.46 4.55
C PRO A 55 7.00 -6.96 4.87
N ALA A 56 6.04 -7.73 4.35
CA ALA A 56 5.91 -9.17 4.55
C ALA A 56 5.65 -9.67 6.00
N SER A 57 5.37 -8.80 6.98
CA SER A 57 5.08 -9.24 8.35
C SER A 57 3.63 -9.69 8.60
N VAL A 58 2.73 -9.46 7.65
CA VAL A 58 1.31 -9.83 7.73
C VAL A 58 0.96 -10.67 6.49
N PRO A 59 0.16 -11.76 6.64
CA PRO A 59 -0.32 -12.51 5.49
C PRO A 59 -1.01 -11.61 4.49
N THR A 60 -0.77 -11.85 3.20
CA THR A 60 -1.36 -11.08 2.13
C THR A 60 -2.65 -11.74 1.64
N CYS A 61 -3.44 -11.02 0.85
CA CYS A 61 -4.60 -11.61 0.15
C CYS A 61 -4.23 -12.83 -0.70
N GLU A 62 -2.96 -12.95 -1.12
CA GLU A 62 -2.44 -14.09 -1.87
C GLU A 62 -2.17 -15.30 -0.97
N THR A 63 -1.56 -15.08 0.20
CA THR A 63 -1.20 -16.20 1.10
C THR A 63 -2.36 -16.67 1.97
N ALA A 64 -3.23 -15.75 2.38
CA ALA A 64 -4.42 -16.06 3.19
C ALA A 64 -5.68 -16.29 2.36
N GLY A 65 -5.67 -15.90 1.08
CA GLY A 65 -6.87 -15.85 0.25
C GLY A 65 -7.81 -14.68 0.62
N VAL A 66 -8.88 -14.53 -0.16
CA VAL A 66 -9.95 -13.55 0.08
C VAL A 66 -11.29 -14.19 -0.27
N LEU A 67 -12.19 -14.25 0.71
CA LEU A 67 -13.55 -14.75 0.49
C LEU A 67 -14.40 -13.64 -0.13
N GLY A 68 -14.84 -13.84 -1.38
CA GLY A 68 -15.65 -12.87 -2.14
C GLY A 68 -16.87 -12.30 -1.39
N PRO A 69 -17.68 -13.12 -0.70
CA PRO A 69 -18.75 -12.63 0.17
C PRO A 69 -18.31 -11.60 1.22
N MET A 70 -17.14 -11.75 1.84
CA MET A 70 -16.63 -10.79 2.81
C MET A 70 -16.33 -9.44 2.14
N VAL A 71 -15.76 -9.47 0.92
CA VAL A 71 -15.54 -8.25 0.12
C VAL A 71 -16.84 -7.52 -0.16
N ALA A 72 -17.89 -8.25 -0.55
CA ALA A 72 -19.20 -7.66 -0.81
C ALA A 72 -19.79 -6.99 0.45
N ILE A 73 -19.65 -7.63 1.62
CA ILE A 73 -20.15 -7.10 2.89
C ILE A 73 -19.39 -5.83 3.29
N ILE A 74 -18.06 -5.83 3.27
CA ILE A 74 -17.27 -4.64 3.61
C ILE A 74 -17.56 -3.50 2.63
N ALA A 75 -17.59 -3.77 1.32
CA ALA A 75 -17.90 -2.75 0.33
C ALA A 75 -19.30 -2.13 0.53
N ALA A 76 -20.31 -2.95 0.87
CA ALA A 76 -21.66 -2.44 1.16
C ALA A 76 -21.67 -1.51 2.38
N ILE A 77 -20.91 -1.84 3.42
CA ILE A 77 -20.76 -0.99 4.61
C ILE A 77 -20.02 0.30 4.26
N GLU A 78 -18.90 0.22 3.54
CA GLU A 78 -18.13 1.39 3.11
C GLU A 78 -18.97 2.38 2.30
N VAL A 79 -19.72 1.87 1.33
CA VAL A 79 -20.63 2.69 0.50
C VAL A 79 -21.72 3.32 1.36
N THR A 80 -22.28 2.58 2.32
CA THR A 80 -23.31 3.10 3.21
C THR A 80 -22.77 4.25 4.08
N GLU A 81 -21.56 4.12 4.62
CA GLU A 81 -20.91 5.17 5.40
C GLU A 81 -20.57 6.40 4.55
N ALA A 82 -20.09 6.19 3.31
CA ALA A 82 -19.85 7.26 2.37
C ALA A 82 -21.14 8.02 2.02
N LEU A 83 -22.25 7.30 1.79
CA LEU A 83 -23.56 7.93 1.56
C LEU A 83 -23.99 8.80 2.74
N LYS A 84 -23.86 8.30 3.98
CA LYS A 84 -24.16 9.08 5.20
C LYS A 84 -23.33 10.36 5.29
N ILE A 85 -22.04 10.31 4.94
CA ILE A 85 -21.18 11.51 4.87
C ILE A 85 -21.73 12.50 3.82
N LEU A 86 -22.05 12.02 2.62
CA LEU A 86 -22.51 12.85 1.50
C LEU A 86 -23.87 13.52 1.75
N ILE A 87 -24.76 12.88 2.50
CA ILE A 87 -26.06 13.44 2.90
C ILE A 87 -26.02 14.14 4.27
N GLU A 88 -24.82 14.37 4.81
CA GLU A 88 -24.57 15.09 6.06
C GLU A 88 -25.17 14.46 7.33
N ARG A 89 -25.47 13.15 7.31
CA ARG A 89 -26.01 12.38 8.45
C ARG A 89 -24.89 11.87 9.37
N ARG A 90 -24.13 12.80 9.95
CA ARG A 90 -22.92 12.51 10.75
C ARG A 90 -23.21 11.72 12.03
N GLU A 91 -24.39 11.90 12.61
CA GLU A 91 -24.86 11.21 13.82
C GLU A 91 -25.09 9.71 13.61
N ASP A 92 -25.34 9.29 12.37
CA ASP A 92 -25.61 7.89 12.01
C ASP A 92 -24.33 7.13 11.62
N LEU A 93 -23.17 7.79 11.60
CA LEU A 93 -21.90 7.19 11.20
C LEU A 93 -21.41 6.16 12.23
N LEU A 94 -20.74 5.14 11.72
CA LEU A 94 -20.06 4.13 12.51
C LEU A 94 -18.86 4.76 13.24
N ARG A 95 -19.04 5.03 14.53
CA ARG A 95 -18.00 5.57 15.43
C ARG A 95 -17.24 4.47 16.18
N SER A 96 -16.91 3.41 15.48
CA SER A 96 -16.20 2.25 16.01
C SER A 96 -15.42 1.56 14.90
N LEU A 97 -14.43 0.77 15.29
CA LEU A 97 -13.80 -0.21 14.40
C LEU A 97 -14.68 -1.46 14.37
N LEU A 98 -15.28 -1.75 13.22
CA LEU A 98 -16.10 -2.94 13.02
C LEU A 98 -15.23 -4.05 12.44
N MET A 99 -15.18 -5.17 13.16
CA MET A 99 -14.52 -6.41 12.80
C MET A 99 -15.59 -7.46 12.51
N ILE A 100 -15.45 -8.18 11.42
CA ILE A 100 -16.41 -9.21 11.00
C ILE A 100 -15.61 -10.46 10.62
N ASP A 101 -16.01 -11.63 11.12
CA ASP A 101 -15.65 -12.91 10.53
C ASP A 101 -16.91 -13.59 10.01
N VAL A 102 -17.06 -13.65 8.69
CA VAL A 102 -18.25 -14.26 8.07
C VAL A 102 -18.27 -15.78 8.17
N TRP A 103 -17.15 -16.41 8.51
CA TRP A 103 -17.07 -17.85 8.64
C TRP A 103 -17.68 -18.34 9.96
N THR A 104 -17.37 -17.65 11.05
CA THR A 104 -17.95 -17.91 12.37
C THR A 104 -19.26 -17.17 12.59
N GLY A 105 -19.50 -16.10 11.82
CA GLY A 105 -20.65 -15.21 12.01
C GLY A 105 -20.44 -14.17 13.11
N ASP A 106 -19.19 -13.89 13.47
CA ASP A 106 -18.84 -12.96 14.54
C ASP A 106 -18.82 -11.51 14.04
N PHE A 107 -19.43 -10.62 14.82
CA PHE A 107 -19.46 -9.18 14.57
C PHE A 107 -19.04 -8.46 15.84
N GLU A 108 -17.85 -7.87 15.82
CA GLU A 108 -17.29 -7.16 16.96
C GLU A 108 -17.14 -5.68 16.66
N ARG A 109 -17.52 -4.85 17.62
CA ARG A 109 -17.30 -3.40 17.56
C ARG A 109 -16.34 -3.01 18.66
N ALA A 110 -15.11 -2.69 18.27
CA ALA A 110 -14.20 -2.05 19.19
C ALA A 110 -14.58 -0.57 19.25
N GLN A 111 -15.10 -0.12 20.40
CA GLN A 111 -15.40 1.29 20.60
C GLN A 111 -14.11 2.09 20.47
N THR A 112 -14.12 3.02 19.52
CA THR A 112 -12.98 3.89 19.28
C THR A 112 -13.10 5.08 20.21
N GLN A 113 -12.07 5.33 21.01
CA GLN A 113 -11.99 6.51 21.85
C GLN A 113 -11.80 7.77 21.00
N ARG A 114 -11.60 8.92 21.63
CA ARG A 114 -11.15 10.14 20.95
C ARG A 114 -9.79 9.90 20.26
N PRO A 115 -9.43 10.71 19.25
CA PRO A 115 -8.08 10.70 18.69
C PRO A 115 -7.01 10.69 19.78
N THR A 116 -6.00 9.84 19.63
CA THR A 116 -4.89 9.77 20.58
C THR A 116 -4.07 11.05 20.51
N ALA A 117 -3.87 11.73 21.65
CA ALA A 117 -3.15 13.00 21.69
C ALA A 117 -1.70 12.89 21.16
N GLY A 118 -1.00 11.78 21.46
CA GLY A 118 0.34 11.49 20.94
C GLY A 118 0.36 10.72 19.62
N CYS A 119 -0.69 10.80 18.80
CA CYS A 119 -0.65 10.21 17.46
C CYS A 119 0.21 11.09 16.56
N PRO A 120 1.25 10.55 15.89
CA PRO A 120 2.12 11.36 15.04
C PRO A 120 1.35 12.03 13.90
N VAL A 121 0.29 11.39 13.38
CA VAL A 121 -0.48 11.90 12.23
C VAL A 121 -1.55 12.90 12.66
N CYS A 122 -2.54 12.47 13.45
CA CYS A 122 -3.69 13.33 13.79
C CYS A 122 -3.52 14.15 15.08
N GLY A 123 -2.50 13.87 15.89
CA GLY A 123 -2.18 14.61 17.10
C GLY A 123 -1.04 15.61 16.89
N GLU A 124 0.05 15.18 16.24
CA GLU A 124 1.26 15.99 16.04
C GLU A 124 1.37 16.62 14.66
N GLY A 125 0.61 16.13 13.66
CA GLY A 125 0.65 16.67 12.29
C GLY A 125 1.91 16.29 11.51
N HIS A 126 2.54 15.18 11.86
CA HIS A 126 3.67 14.60 11.12
C HIS A 126 3.14 13.69 9.99
N TYR A 127 3.41 14.07 8.75
CA TYR A 127 2.91 13.39 7.54
C TYR A 127 4.08 12.81 6.72
N GLU A 128 4.79 11.84 7.30
CA GLU A 128 6.02 11.27 6.74
C GLU A 128 5.86 10.73 5.31
N LEU A 129 4.80 9.97 5.03
CA LEU A 129 4.57 9.38 3.71
C LEU A 129 4.13 10.44 2.69
N LEU A 130 3.35 11.42 3.14
CA LEU A 130 2.85 12.51 2.29
C LEU A 130 3.94 13.52 1.94
N GLU A 131 4.85 13.79 2.87
CA GLU A 131 5.92 14.79 2.77
C GLU A 131 7.26 14.20 2.31
N ALA A 132 7.31 12.89 2.07
CA ALA A 132 8.48 12.22 1.53
C ALA A 132 8.89 12.83 0.16
N GLU A 133 9.86 13.74 0.18
CA GLU A 133 10.58 14.21 -1.01
C GLU A 133 11.64 13.19 -1.41
N GLY A 134 11.58 12.71 -2.66
CA GLY A 134 12.70 12.00 -3.29
C GLY A 134 13.03 10.62 -2.70
N GLY A 135 12.32 9.61 -3.20
CA GLY A 135 12.68 8.21 -3.01
C GLY A 135 12.08 7.38 -4.13
N SER A 136 12.75 6.30 -4.53
CA SER A 136 12.10 5.33 -5.42
C SER A 136 10.92 4.71 -4.67
N VAL A 137 9.71 4.70 -5.24
CA VAL A 137 8.58 3.99 -4.65
C VAL A 137 8.79 2.52 -4.94
N ALA A 138 9.16 1.73 -3.92
CA ALA A 138 9.31 0.29 -4.05
C ALA A 138 8.04 -0.35 -3.49
N THR A 139 7.11 -0.76 -4.35
CA THR A 139 5.87 -1.40 -3.94
C THR A 139 5.95 -2.89 -4.22
N MET A 140 5.73 -3.72 -3.21
CA MET A 140 5.53 -5.16 -3.41
C MET A 140 4.33 -5.39 -4.34
N LEU A 141 4.54 -6.10 -5.44
CA LEU A 141 3.48 -6.59 -6.31
C LEU A 141 2.98 -7.92 -5.75
N CYS A 142 1.92 -7.85 -4.95
CA CYS A 142 1.17 -9.01 -4.48
C CYS A 142 0.87 -9.96 -5.65
N GLY A 143 1.09 -11.27 -5.50
CA GLY A 143 0.85 -12.27 -6.54
C GLY A 143 2.07 -12.73 -7.33
N ARG A 144 3.24 -12.08 -7.17
CA ARG A 144 4.34 -12.20 -8.16
C ARG A 144 5.73 -12.38 -7.57
N ASN A 145 5.88 -12.43 -6.24
CA ASN A 145 7.17 -12.39 -5.54
C ASN A 145 8.11 -11.33 -6.14
N ALA A 146 7.56 -10.12 -6.34
CA ALA A 146 8.19 -9.06 -7.10
C ALA A 146 8.00 -7.70 -6.45
N VAL A 147 9.00 -6.83 -6.56
CA VAL A 147 8.94 -5.43 -6.13
C VAL A 147 8.96 -4.55 -7.36
N GLN A 148 7.98 -3.66 -7.47
CA GLN A 148 8.02 -2.59 -8.45
C GLN A 148 8.71 -1.37 -7.87
N ILE A 149 9.78 -0.92 -8.52
CA ILE A 149 10.51 0.30 -8.17
C ILE A 149 10.14 1.39 -9.17
N ARG A 150 9.78 2.57 -8.67
CA ARG A 150 9.59 3.78 -9.48
C ARG A 150 10.49 4.89 -8.97
N PRO A 151 11.62 5.19 -9.63
CA PRO A 151 12.48 6.30 -9.24
C PRO A 151 11.74 7.65 -9.33
N ARG A 152 12.10 8.58 -8.44
CA ARG A 152 11.65 9.98 -8.46
C ARG A 152 12.88 10.89 -8.33
N PRO A 153 13.15 11.78 -9.31
CA PRO A 153 12.44 11.93 -10.58
C PRO A 153 12.61 10.70 -11.49
N ALA A 154 11.68 10.49 -12.42
CA ALA A 154 11.76 9.42 -13.40
C ALA A 154 12.86 9.76 -14.42
N PRO A 155 13.93 8.96 -14.54
CA PRO A 155 14.96 9.18 -15.56
C PRO A 155 14.45 8.72 -16.93
N VAL A 156 15.05 9.26 -17.98
CA VAL A 156 14.93 8.70 -19.33
C VAL A 156 16.15 7.81 -19.56
N LEU A 157 15.93 6.51 -19.72
CA LEU A 157 17.00 5.53 -19.91
C LEU A 157 17.14 5.14 -21.38
N ASP A 158 18.38 5.11 -21.87
CA ASP A 158 18.72 4.41 -23.10
C ASP A 158 18.85 2.92 -22.80
N LEU A 159 17.80 2.16 -23.14
CA LEU A 159 17.74 0.73 -22.86
C LEU A 159 18.76 -0.08 -23.67
N ALA A 160 19.16 0.39 -24.86
CA ALA A 160 20.16 -0.30 -25.68
C ALA A 160 21.54 -0.15 -25.03
N ALA A 161 21.92 1.08 -24.65
CA ALA A 161 23.18 1.34 -23.95
C ALA A 161 23.23 0.63 -22.58
N LEU A 162 22.11 0.60 -21.85
CA LEU A 162 22.00 -0.15 -20.60
C LEU A 162 22.15 -1.66 -20.82
N GLY A 163 21.60 -2.19 -21.91
CA GLY A 163 21.75 -3.59 -22.33
C GLY A 163 23.20 -3.98 -22.58
N GLU A 164 23.93 -3.17 -23.34
CA GLU A 164 25.36 -3.38 -23.61
C GLU A 164 26.18 -3.39 -22.31
N ARG A 165 25.90 -2.47 -21.39
CA ARG A 165 26.56 -2.42 -20.07
C ARG A 165 26.33 -3.69 -19.25
N LEU A 166 25.17 -4.32 -19.40
CA LEU A 166 24.75 -5.48 -18.60
C LEU A 166 25.02 -6.82 -19.29
N ALA A 167 25.52 -6.85 -20.53
CA ALA A 167 25.71 -8.07 -21.31
C ALA A 167 26.60 -9.13 -20.63
N GLY A 168 27.52 -8.71 -19.74
CA GLY A 168 28.39 -9.61 -18.97
C GLY A 168 27.86 -10.04 -17.60
N VAL A 169 26.69 -9.56 -17.18
CA VAL A 169 26.13 -9.79 -15.84
C VAL A 169 25.23 -11.03 -15.81
N GLY A 170 24.49 -11.30 -16.89
CA GLY A 170 23.53 -12.40 -16.96
C GLY A 170 22.80 -12.45 -18.30
N GLY A 171 21.65 -13.13 -18.34
CA GLY A 171 20.81 -13.17 -19.53
C GLY A 171 20.13 -11.81 -19.74
N VAL A 172 20.53 -11.10 -20.80
CA VAL A 172 19.98 -9.78 -21.14
C VAL A 172 19.14 -9.87 -22.41
N GLU A 173 17.88 -9.44 -22.32
CA GLU A 173 16.98 -9.27 -23.45
C GLU A 173 16.56 -7.80 -23.51
N VAL A 174 16.68 -7.15 -24.67
CA VAL A 174 16.32 -5.74 -24.85
C VAL A 174 15.39 -5.59 -26.04
N ASN A 175 14.38 -4.74 -25.87
CA ASN A 175 13.59 -4.19 -26.96
C ASN A 175 13.35 -2.69 -26.74
N GLU A 176 12.58 -2.06 -27.63
CA GLU A 176 12.28 -0.62 -27.58
C GLU A 176 11.56 -0.18 -26.28
N TYR A 177 10.83 -1.09 -25.62
CA TYR A 177 9.97 -0.78 -24.48
C TYR A 177 10.57 -1.17 -23.12
N LEU A 178 11.39 -2.21 -23.09
CA LEU A 178 11.95 -2.77 -21.85
C LEU A 178 13.30 -3.47 -22.05
N LEU A 179 14.04 -3.55 -20.96
CA LEU A 179 15.19 -4.43 -20.77
C LEU A 179 14.87 -5.47 -19.69
N ARG A 180 15.17 -6.74 -19.96
CA ARG A 180 15.08 -7.82 -18.99
C ARG A 180 16.48 -8.35 -18.68
N LEU A 181 16.82 -8.39 -17.40
CA LEU A 181 18.06 -8.98 -16.88
C LEU A 181 17.71 -10.17 -15.98
N ALA A 182 18.18 -11.36 -16.33
CA ALA A 182 18.12 -12.55 -15.49
C ALA A 182 19.52 -12.85 -14.90
N THR A 183 19.64 -12.80 -13.58
CA THR A 183 20.91 -13.00 -12.87
C THR A 183 20.69 -13.61 -11.49
N GLU A 184 21.53 -14.57 -11.08
CA GLU A 184 21.52 -15.18 -9.73
C GLU A 184 20.12 -15.65 -9.25
N GLY A 185 19.31 -16.22 -10.16
CA GLY A 185 17.95 -16.68 -9.84
C GLY A 185 16.92 -15.56 -9.64
N LYS A 186 17.28 -14.32 -9.97
CA LYS A 186 16.43 -13.12 -9.90
C LYS A 186 16.24 -12.54 -11.29
N GLU A 187 15.14 -11.79 -11.46
CA GLU A 187 14.80 -11.19 -12.74
C GLU A 187 14.42 -9.73 -12.55
N LEU A 188 15.06 -8.84 -13.31
CA LEU A 188 14.76 -7.42 -13.35
C LEU A 188 14.18 -7.07 -14.72
N THR A 189 12.99 -6.50 -14.74
CA THR A 189 12.41 -5.87 -15.94
C THR A 189 12.48 -4.36 -15.76
N ILE A 190 13.17 -3.65 -16.64
CA ILE A 190 13.43 -2.20 -16.57
C ILE A 190 12.76 -1.53 -17.77
N PHE A 191 12.08 -0.41 -17.53
CA PHE A 191 11.39 0.38 -18.55
C PHE A 191 12.16 1.67 -18.84
N GLY A 192 11.91 2.27 -20.01
CA GLY A 192 12.61 3.50 -20.44
C GLY A 192 12.40 4.72 -19.52
N ASP A 193 11.36 4.71 -18.68
CA ASP A 193 11.09 5.73 -17.66
C ASP A 193 11.74 5.42 -16.29
N GLY A 194 12.66 4.46 -16.25
CA GLY A 194 13.36 4.02 -15.05
C GLY A 194 12.53 3.16 -14.11
N ARG A 195 11.25 2.89 -14.40
CA ARG A 195 10.51 1.90 -13.59
C ARG A 195 11.20 0.54 -13.72
N ALA A 196 11.20 -0.23 -12.64
CA ALA A 196 11.65 -1.60 -12.67
C ALA A 196 10.70 -2.53 -11.92
N ILE A 197 10.66 -3.79 -12.32
CA ILE A 197 10.02 -4.88 -11.59
C ILE A 197 11.11 -5.91 -11.30
N VAL A 198 11.39 -6.13 -10.02
CA VAL A 198 12.41 -7.06 -9.53
C VAL A 198 11.71 -8.29 -8.96
N LYS A 199 11.83 -9.45 -9.60
CA LYS A 199 11.30 -10.74 -9.13
C LYS A 199 12.37 -11.53 -8.37
N GLY A 200 11.93 -12.37 -7.44
CA GLY A 200 12.82 -13.25 -6.68
C GLY A 200 13.52 -12.55 -5.51
N VAL A 201 12.89 -11.52 -4.95
CA VAL A 201 13.39 -10.74 -3.80
C VAL A 201 12.43 -10.89 -2.63
N GLY A 202 12.97 -11.05 -1.42
CA GLY A 202 12.17 -11.24 -0.21
C GLY A 202 11.65 -9.94 0.42
N ASP A 203 12.23 -8.79 0.04
CA ASP A 203 11.89 -7.48 0.60
C ASP A 203 12.26 -6.33 -0.37
N GLU A 204 11.77 -5.13 -0.06
CA GLU A 204 12.03 -3.92 -0.83
C GLU A 204 13.51 -3.47 -0.79
N ALA A 205 14.22 -3.73 0.31
CA ALA A 205 15.62 -3.30 0.47
C ALA A 205 16.52 -4.04 -0.53
N GLN A 206 16.33 -5.35 -0.67
CA GLN A 206 17.00 -6.18 -1.67
C GLN A 206 16.68 -5.71 -3.09
N ALA A 207 15.41 -5.37 -3.36
CA ALA A 207 15.01 -4.86 -4.66
C ALA A 207 15.69 -3.52 -4.98
N ARG A 208 15.70 -2.58 -4.02
CA ARG A 208 16.37 -1.28 -4.16
C ARG A 208 17.87 -1.43 -4.37
N ALA A 209 18.52 -2.35 -3.65
CA ALA A 209 19.95 -2.65 -3.81
C ALA A 209 20.26 -3.19 -5.22
N LEU A 210 19.45 -4.12 -5.75
CA LEU A 210 19.62 -4.64 -7.11
C LEU A 210 19.38 -3.58 -8.17
N TYR A 211 18.35 -2.74 -7.98
CA TYR A 211 18.08 -1.61 -8.86
C TYR A 211 19.23 -0.60 -8.86
N ALA A 212 19.74 -0.22 -7.70
CA ALA A 212 20.90 0.68 -7.60
C ALA A 212 22.15 0.07 -8.25
N ARG A 213 22.38 -1.24 -8.08
CA ARG A 213 23.52 -1.95 -8.66
C ARG A 213 23.49 -1.99 -10.18
N TYR A 214 22.34 -2.23 -10.79
CA TYR A 214 22.23 -2.51 -12.23
C TYR A 214 21.67 -1.37 -13.06
N VAL A 215 20.88 -0.49 -12.46
CA VAL A 215 20.24 0.66 -13.12
C VAL A 215 20.87 1.97 -12.67
N GLY A 216 21.35 2.03 -11.42
CA GLY A 216 22.11 3.17 -10.92
C GLY A 216 23.31 3.50 -11.82
N SER A 217 23.57 4.80 -11.92
CA SER A 217 24.78 5.38 -12.49
C SER A 217 25.93 5.31 -11.49
#